data_AF-A0AA35QQQ8-F1
#
_entry.id   AF-A0AA35QQQ8-F1
#
_cell.length_a   1.000
_cell.length_b   1.000
_cell.length_c   1.000
_cell.angle_alpha   90.00
_cell.angle_beta   90.00
_cell.angle_gamma   90.00
#
_symmetry.space_group_name_H-M   'P 1'
#
loop_
_entity.id
_entity.type
_entity.pdbx_description
1 polymer ?
#
loop_
_entity_poly.entity_id
_entity_poly.type
_entity_poly.pdbx_seq_one_letter_code
_entity_poly.pdbx_strand_id
1 'polypeptide(L)' 'VPTSEQPELFLKKLQQCCVIFDFMDTLSDLKMKEYKRSTLNELVDYITISRGCLTEQTYPEVVRM' A
#
# COMPACT_ATOMS: atom_id res chain seq x y z
N VAL A 1 -11.02 2.30 -11.21
CA VAL A 1 -9.89 3.12 -11.69
C VAL A 1 -9.49 2.61 -13.05
N PRO A 2 -9.26 3.48 -14.06
CA PRO A 2 -8.72 3.07 -15.35
C PRO A 2 -7.44 2.25 -15.18
N THR A 3 -7.26 1.20 -16.00
CA THR A 3 -6.09 0.31 -15.91
C THR A 3 -4.77 1.03 -16.10
N SER A 4 -4.75 2.12 -16.86
CA SER A 4 -3.57 2.97 -17.08
C SER A 4 -3.08 3.69 -15.83
N GLU A 5 -3.95 3.97 -14.87
CA GLU A 5 -3.62 4.69 -13.63
C GLU A 5 -3.25 3.76 -12.47
N GLN A 6 -3.52 2.46 -12.60
CA GLN A 6 -3.28 1.48 -11.54
C GLN A 6 -1.81 1.40 -11.09
N PRO A 7 -0.80 1.44 -11.97
CA PRO A 7 0.60 1.40 -11.55
C PRO A 7 0.99 2.60 -10.68
N GLU A 8 0.54 3.81 -11.06
CA GLU A 8 0.82 5.02 -10.28
C GLU A 8 0.07 4.99 -8.93
N LEU A 9 -1.18 4.53 -8.94
CA LEU A 9 -1.96 4.39 -7.71
C LEU A 9 -1.35 3.37 -6.74
N PHE A 10 -0.82 2.26 -7.26
CA PHE A 10 -0.09 1.25 -6.48
C PHE A 10 1.11 1.88 -5.75
N LEU A 11 1.93 2.65 -6.47
CA LEU A 11 3.07 3.36 -5.89
C LEU A 11 2.65 4.35 -4.80
N LYS A 12 1.60 5.15 -5.04
CA LYS A 12 1.08 6.09 -4.04
C LYS A 12 0.59 5.38 -2.77
N LYS A 13 -0.09 4.24 -2.93
CA LYS A 13 -0.57 3.41 -1.80
C LYS A 13 0.57 2.79 -1.01
N LEU A 14 1.64 2.32 -1.66
CA LEU A 14 2.86 1.85 -0.97
C LEU A 14 3.45 2.97 -0.11
N GLN A 15 3.62 4.17 -0.68
CA GLN A 15 4.15 5.32 0.06
C GLN A 15 3.28 5.73 1.25
N GLN A 16 1.96 5.69 1.10
CA GLN A 16 1.03 5.91 2.22
C GLN A 16 1.21 4.89 3.34
N CYS A 17 1.53 3.64 3.00
CA CYS A 17 1.76 2.59 3.98
C CYS A 17 3.11 2.70 4.71
N CYS A 18 4.01 3.60 4.33
CA CYS A 18 5.24 3.87 5.08
C CYS A 18 5.00 4.59 6.42
N VAL A 19 3.78 5.11 6.67
CA VAL A 19 3.45 5.77 7.93
C VAL A 19 3.49 4.77 9.10
N ILE A 20 4.37 5.01 10.06
CA ILE A 20 4.49 4.21 11.28
C ILE A 20 3.46 4.69 12.29
N PHE A 21 2.73 3.75 12.89
CA PHE A 21 1.80 4.03 13.98
C PHE A 21 2.34 3.43 15.27
N ASP A 22 2.20 4.17 16.37
CA ASP A 22 2.44 3.62 17.70
C ASP A 22 1.23 2.79 18.14
N PHE A 23 1.46 1.50 18.44
CA PHE A 23 0.43 0.59 18.93
C PHE A 23 0.39 0.51 20.46
N MET A 24 1.37 1.10 21.16
CA MET A 24 1.36 1.21 22.62
C MET A 24 0.30 2.21 23.09
N ASP A 25 0.04 3.26 22.30
CA ASP A 25 -1.18 4.06 22.41
C ASP A 25 -2.31 3.39 21.61
N THR A 26 -3.19 2.71 22.33
CA THR A 26 -4.27 1.91 21.74
C THR A 26 -5.47 2.74 21.29
N LEU A 27 -5.57 4.02 21.65
CA LEU A 27 -6.69 4.89 21.31
C LEU A 27 -6.35 5.92 20.23
N SER A 28 -5.06 6.18 19.99
CA SER A 28 -4.61 7.03 18.90
C SER A 28 -4.80 6.38 17.52
N ASP A 29 -5.15 7.22 16.55
CA ASP A 29 -5.10 6.91 15.11
C ASP A 29 -5.87 5.65 14.68
N LEU A 30 -6.86 5.19 15.46
CA LEU A 30 -7.63 3.97 15.20
C LEU A 30 -8.15 3.91 13.75
N LYS A 31 -8.68 5.03 13.26
CA LYS A 31 -9.20 5.15 11.90
C LYS A 31 -8.09 5.01 10.85
N MET A 32 -6.92 5.61 11.10
CA MET A 32 -5.78 5.59 10.17
C MET A 32 -5.09 4.23 10.18
N LYS A 33 -4.98 3.58 11.34
CA LYS A 33 -4.55 2.18 11.49
C LYS A 33 -5.43 1.24 10.65
N GLU A 34 -6.75 1.42 10.72
CA GLU A 34 -7.70 0.65 9.92
C GLU A 34 -7.57 0.93 8.41
N TYR A 35 -7.36 2.19 8.01
CA TYR A 35 -7.11 2.52 6.61
C TYR A 35 -5.81 1.90 6.09
N LYS A 36 -4.73 1.92 6.87
CA LYS A 36 -3.47 1.27 6.49
C LYS A 36 -3.67 -0.25 6.34
N ARG A 37 -4.40 -0.89 7.26
CA ARG A 37 -4.76 -2.32 7.16
C ARG A 37 -5.52 -2.63 5.87
N SER A 38 -6.58 -1.88 5.59
CA SER A 38 -7.40 -2.06 4.39
C SER A 38 -6.59 -1.83 3.10
N THR A 39 -5.76 -0.79 3.08
CA THR A 39 -4.90 -0.47 1.92
C THR A 39 -3.85 -1.57 1.67
N LEU A 40 -3.22 -2.10 2.72
CA LEU A 40 -2.27 -3.21 2.59
C LEU A 40 -2.94 -4.47 2.03
N ASN A 41 -4.17 -4.78 2.45
CA ASN A 41 -4.92 -5.90 1.87
C ASN A 41 -5.23 -5.67 0.38
N GLU A 42 -5.65 -4.47 0.00
CA GLU A 42 -5.90 -4.12 -1.41
C GLU A 42 -4.63 -4.26 -2.26
N LEU A 43 -3.46 -3.89 -1.73
CA LEU A 43 -2.17 -4.08 -2.40
C LEU A 43 -1.84 -5.57 -2.63
N VAL A 44 -2.11 -6.42 -1.64
CA VAL A 44 -1.93 -7.89 -1.77
C VAL A 44 -2.86 -8.46 -2.83
N ASP A 45 -4.14 -8.07 -2.80
CA ASP A 45 -5.13 -8.51 -3.78
C ASP A 45 -4.73 -8.07 -5.20
N TYR A 46 -4.27 -6.82 -5.35
CA TYR A 46 -3.80 -6.27 -6.61
C TYR A 46 -2.63 -7.09 -7.19
N ILE A 47 -1.61 -7.38 -6.38
CA ILE A 47 -0.45 -8.17 -6.83
C ILE A 47 -0.85 -9.60 -7.20
N THR A 48 -1.81 -10.18 -6.48
CA THR A 48 -2.28 -11.54 -6.71
C THR A 48 -3.04 -11.68 -8.03
N ILE A 49 -3.83 -10.67 -8.41
CA ILE A 49 -4.70 -10.71 -9.59
C ILE A 49 -4.01 -10.14 -10.83
N SER A 50 -3.20 -9.09 -10.68
CA SER A 50 -2.61 -8.36 -11.79
C SER A 50 -1.23 -8.91 -12.18
N ARG A 51 -1.16 -9.63 -13.30
CA ARG A 51 0.13 -10.06 -13.87
C ARG A 51 0.92 -8.86 -14.40
N GLY A 52 2.22 -8.84 -14.11
CA GLY A 52 3.14 -7.80 -14.59
C GLY A 52 3.06 -6.47 -13.84
N CYS A 53 2.35 -6.41 -12.70
CA CYS A 53 2.31 -5.20 -11.87
C CYS A 53 3.63 -4.90 -11.14
N LEU A 54 4.45 -5.94 -10.89
CA LEU A 54 5.79 -5.80 -10.32
C LEU A 54 6.80 -5.60 -11.44
N THR A 55 7.32 -4.38 -11.56
CA THR A 55 8.29 -3.95 -12.57
C THR A 55 9.57 -3.48 -11.88
N GLU A 56 10.68 -3.34 -12.61
CA GLU A 56 11.95 -2.86 -12.04
C GLU A 56 11.83 -1.53 -11.28
N GLN A 57 10.89 -0.67 -11.69
CA GLN A 57 10.63 0.61 -11.03
C GLN A 57 9.87 0.46 -9.70
N THR A 58 9.06 -0.58 -9.53
CA THR A 58 8.27 -0.78 -8.30
C THR A 58 9.06 -1.51 -7.21
N TYR A 59 10.04 -2.35 -7.57
CA TYR A 59 10.85 -3.10 -6.60
C TYR A 59 11.51 -2.24 -5.51
N PRO A 60 12.20 -1.11 -5.83
CA PRO A 60 12.83 -0.28 -4.81
C PRO A 60 11.83 0.33 -3.81
N GLU A 61 10.63 0.67 -4.26
CA GLU A 61 9.58 1.24 -3.40
C GLU A 61 9.01 0.17 -2.46
N VAL A 62 8.80 -1.06 -2.96
CA VAL A 62 8.33 -2.18 -2.14
C VAL A 62 9.35 -2.56 -1.07
N VAL A 63 10.64 -2.56 -1.40
CA VAL A 63 11.71 -2.86 -0.42
C VAL A 63 11.89 -1.75 0.60
N ARG A 64 11.60 -0.50 0.24
CA ARG A 64 11.73 0.66 1.13
C ARG A 64 10.59 0.73 2.17
N MET A 65 9.39 0.29 1.81
CA MET A 65 8.18 0.33 2.65
C MET A 65 8.34 -0.55 3.90
#